data_AF-A0A4S9F1B9-F1
#
_entry.id   AF-A0A4S9F1B9-F1
#
_cell.length_a   1.000
_cell.length_b   1.000
_cell.length_c   1.000
_cell.angle_alpha   90.00
_cell.angle_beta   90.00
_cell.angle_gamma   90.00
#
_symmetry.space_group_name_H-M   'P 1'
#
loop_
_entity.id
_entity.type
_entity.pdbx_description
1 polymer ?
#
loop_
_entity_poly.entity_id
_entity_poly.type
_entity_poly.pdbx_seq_one_letter_code
_entity_poly.pdbx_strand_id
1 'polypeptide(L)'
;MSDAQEQSLSKLKASEWSSRRTTYFCDTCGSTVIGKLDGQLWIYTGALDQLEGVVQIQRQIFVKDTLDGGFSNWLKEDLPIKTHATLDNDLPAGWLEKNYQSTSKASDRLQAHCLCKGVEFWIARPLASSADPSNPRCDLRWENPERGDYDPKDPWWLKADRTKFHTIVCACDSCRLAASCDFVQWAYVPTTDISLSADGSVPFSHTFGTLKGYGSCKRVVRYFCGDCGANVFWTGDDRPGLLDVAVGLLHAPEGSLAQDWLEWQTDSVDFKEDGIRRAGTLINHVEGALQKWGRGDKA
;
A
#
# COMPACT_ATOMS: atom_id res chain seq x y z
N MET A 1 30.97 -5.78 9.91
CA MET A 1 29.97 -5.04 10.70
C MET A 1 30.62 -4.76 12.04
N SER A 2 30.43 -3.58 12.64
CA SER A 2 30.97 -3.31 13.97
C SER A 2 30.06 -3.91 15.05
N ASP A 3 30.60 -4.18 16.24
CA ASP A 3 29.84 -4.69 17.39
C ASP A 3 28.63 -3.81 17.72
N ALA A 4 28.76 -2.50 17.57
CA ALA A 4 27.67 -1.53 17.77
C ALA A 4 26.55 -1.68 16.74
N GLN A 5 26.88 -2.01 15.48
CA GLN A 5 25.90 -2.28 14.44
C GLN A 5 25.16 -3.59 14.74
N GLU A 6 25.87 -4.64 15.14
CA GLU A 6 25.29 -5.93 15.52
C GLU A 6 24.35 -5.79 16.73
N GLN A 7 24.76 -5.05 17.75
CA GLN A 7 23.93 -4.78 18.92
C GLN A 7 22.66 -3.97 18.59
N SER A 8 22.71 -3.11 17.57
CA SER A 8 21.53 -2.36 17.13
C SER A 8 20.56 -3.23 16.33
N LEU A 9 21.09 -4.07 15.44
CA LEU A 9 20.29 -4.99 14.62
C LEU A 9 19.64 -6.10 15.45
N SER A 10 20.26 -6.53 16.55
CA SER A 10 19.68 -7.58 17.42
C SER A 10 18.39 -7.17 18.13
N LYS A 11 18.05 -5.87 18.12
CA LYS A 11 16.77 -5.34 18.62
C LYS A 11 15.64 -5.40 17.58
N LEU A 12 15.97 -5.74 16.34
CA LEU A 12 15.03 -5.85 15.23
C LEU A 12 14.85 -7.33 14.84
N LYS A 13 13.69 -7.68 14.33
CA LYS A 13 13.47 -8.99 13.71
C LYS A 13 14.01 -8.97 12.29
N ALA A 14 14.82 -9.96 11.95
CA ALA A 14 15.34 -10.16 10.60
C ALA A 14 14.38 -11.02 9.77
N SER A 15 14.16 -10.63 8.53
CA SER A 15 13.46 -11.40 7.51
C SER A 15 14.39 -11.57 6.31
N GLU A 16 14.76 -12.81 6.00
CA GLU A 16 15.61 -13.13 4.86
C GLU A 16 14.76 -13.33 3.61
N TRP A 17 14.98 -12.47 2.61
CA TRP A 17 14.24 -12.48 1.35
C TRP A 17 14.95 -13.33 0.31
N SER A 18 16.28 -13.35 0.37
CA SER A 18 17.17 -14.16 -0.44
C SER A 18 18.52 -14.29 0.26
N SER A 19 19.44 -15.08 -0.30
CA SER A 19 20.83 -15.15 0.17
C SER A 19 21.56 -13.81 0.15
N ARG A 20 21.03 -12.81 -0.58
CA ARG A 20 21.63 -11.48 -0.74
C ARG A 20 20.91 -10.40 0.06
N ARG A 21 19.64 -10.58 0.40
CA ARG A 21 18.78 -9.53 0.96
C ARG A 21 18.14 -9.94 2.28
N THR A 22 18.38 -9.14 3.30
CA THR A 22 17.72 -9.23 4.61
C THR A 22 17.06 -7.91 4.94
N THR A 23 15.85 -7.96 5.48
CA THR A 23 15.11 -6.79 5.96
C THR A 23 14.99 -6.87 7.48
N TYR A 24 15.20 -5.76 8.17
CA TYR A 24 15.11 -5.67 9.64
C TYR A 24 13.97 -4.74 10.03
N PHE A 25 13.03 -5.27 10.81
CA PHE A 25 11.82 -4.56 11.21
C PHE A 25 11.56 -4.66 12.72
N CYS A 26 10.80 -3.71 13.24
CA CYS A 26 10.37 -3.71 14.63
C CYS A 26 9.32 -4.82 14.86
N ASP A 27 9.60 -5.78 15.75
CA ASP A 27 8.66 -6.88 16.01
C ASP A 27 7.37 -6.43 16.73
N THR A 28 7.35 -5.20 17.25
CA THR A 28 6.17 -4.61 17.91
C THR A 28 5.21 -3.96 16.92
N CYS A 29 5.70 -3.12 16.01
CA CYS A 29 4.85 -2.31 15.12
C CYS A 29 4.99 -2.62 13.63
N GLY A 30 5.89 -3.53 13.23
CA GLY A 30 6.12 -3.92 11.83
C GLY A 30 6.97 -2.94 11.02
N SER A 31 7.33 -1.77 11.57
CA SER A 31 8.12 -0.75 10.88
C SER A 31 9.47 -1.31 10.42
N THR A 32 9.74 -1.20 9.12
CA THR A 32 10.94 -1.71 8.46
C THR A 32 12.01 -0.62 8.37
N VAL A 33 13.00 -0.65 9.25
CA VAL A 33 13.93 0.50 9.39
C VAL A 33 15.18 0.33 8.54
N ILE A 34 15.72 -0.90 8.51
CA ILE A 34 17.02 -1.20 7.92
C ILE A 34 16.87 -2.40 6.98
N GLY A 35 17.66 -2.42 5.92
CA GLY A 35 17.89 -3.64 5.18
C GLY A 35 19.37 -3.82 4.87
N LYS A 36 19.69 -5.01 4.42
CA LYS A 36 21.03 -5.45 4.07
C LYS A 36 20.96 -6.08 2.69
N LEU A 37 21.75 -5.56 1.76
CA LEU A 37 21.93 -6.11 0.42
C LEU A 37 23.42 -6.36 0.20
N ASP A 38 23.82 -7.60 -0.11
CA ASP A 38 25.21 -7.98 -0.38
C ASP A 38 26.20 -7.52 0.72
N GLY A 39 25.77 -7.60 1.98
CA GLY A 39 26.59 -7.19 3.12
C GLY A 39 26.50 -5.69 3.47
N GLN A 40 25.97 -4.85 2.57
CA GLN A 40 25.83 -3.42 2.78
C GLN A 40 24.47 -3.07 3.42
N LEU A 41 24.50 -2.22 4.43
CA LEU A 41 23.29 -1.72 5.09
C LEU A 41 22.73 -0.49 4.37
N TRP A 42 21.41 -0.40 4.31
CA TRP A 42 20.67 0.78 3.90
C TRP A 42 19.55 1.10 4.90
N ILE A 43 19.05 2.34 4.86
CA ILE A 43 17.95 2.82 5.69
C ILE A 43 16.77 3.13 4.77
N TYR A 44 15.58 2.75 5.19
CA TYR A 44 14.34 3.09 4.50
C TYR A 44 14.00 4.57 4.75
N THR A 45 13.68 5.32 3.69
CA THR A 45 13.48 6.78 3.76
C THR A 45 12.33 7.19 4.66
N GLY A 46 11.32 6.32 4.83
CA GLY A 46 10.23 6.55 5.77
C GLY A 46 10.67 6.60 7.24
N ALA A 47 11.88 6.17 7.59
CA ALA A 47 12.43 6.33 8.95
C ALA A 47 13.14 7.69 9.17
N LEU A 48 13.36 8.48 8.12
CA LEU A 48 14.05 9.76 8.22
C LEU A 48 13.06 10.88 8.52
N ASP A 49 13.41 11.79 9.43
CA ASP A 49 12.61 12.98 9.75
C ASP A 49 12.89 14.18 8.84
N GLN A 50 13.97 14.12 8.07
CA GLN A 50 14.35 15.12 7.06
C GLN A 50 14.75 14.41 5.77
N LEU A 51 14.07 14.73 4.66
CA LEU A 51 14.40 14.18 3.34
C LEU A 51 14.99 15.27 2.44
N GLU A 52 14.38 16.47 2.44
CA GLU A 52 14.86 17.62 1.69
C GLU A 52 16.29 17.98 2.13
N GLY A 53 17.20 18.14 1.17
CA GLY A 53 18.61 18.46 1.42
C GLY A 53 19.47 17.32 1.97
N VAL A 54 18.88 16.17 2.35
CA VAL A 54 19.60 15.01 2.91
C VAL A 54 19.64 13.84 1.94
N VAL A 55 18.52 13.57 1.26
CA VAL A 55 18.39 12.45 0.35
C VAL A 55 18.32 12.95 -1.09
N GLN A 56 19.08 12.32 -1.97
CA GLN A 56 18.97 12.50 -3.41
C GLN A 56 18.37 11.25 -4.04
N ILE A 57 17.20 11.39 -4.67
CA ILE A 57 16.55 10.29 -5.38
C ILE A 57 17.25 10.14 -6.73
N GLN A 58 18.02 9.07 -6.90
CA GLN A 58 18.87 8.86 -8.07
C GLN A 58 18.16 8.10 -9.19
N ARG A 59 17.42 7.05 -8.81
CA ARG A 59 16.82 6.12 -9.78
C ARG A 59 15.67 5.32 -9.19
N GLN A 60 14.82 4.83 -10.08
CA GLN A 60 13.80 3.82 -9.83
C GLN A 60 14.22 2.53 -10.53
N ILE A 61 14.14 1.40 -9.83
CA ILE A 61 14.60 0.10 -10.30
C ILE A 61 13.48 -0.92 -10.22
N PHE A 62 13.60 -2.01 -10.97
CA PHE A 62 12.58 -3.09 -11.04
C PHE A 62 11.20 -2.60 -11.50
N VAL A 63 11.14 -1.49 -12.25
CA VAL A 63 9.86 -0.93 -12.73
C VAL A 63 9.16 -1.89 -13.69
N LYS A 64 9.90 -2.75 -14.40
CA LYS A 64 9.30 -3.75 -15.28
C LYS A 64 8.41 -4.75 -14.53
N ASP A 65 8.73 -5.04 -13.27
CA ASP A 65 7.98 -6.02 -12.47
C ASP A 65 6.60 -5.49 -12.06
N THR A 66 6.37 -4.17 -12.16
CA THR A 66 5.07 -3.54 -11.91
C THR A 66 4.05 -3.79 -13.02
N LEU A 67 4.49 -4.21 -14.21
CA LEU A 67 3.71 -4.39 -15.45
C LEU A 67 3.07 -3.12 -16.03
N ASP A 68 2.57 -2.21 -15.19
CA ASP A 68 1.86 -0.97 -15.56
C ASP A 68 2.63 0.31 -15.20
N GLY A 69 3.89 0.16 -14.77
CA GLY A 69 4.75 1.24 -14.32
C GLY A 69 4.56 1.58 -12.84
N GLY A 70 3.46 1.16 -12.21
CA GLY A 70 3.21 1.38 -10.80
C GLY A 70 3.34 2.85 -10.38
N PHE A 71 3.86 3.05 -9.17
CA PHE A 71 4.11 4.37 -8.60
C PHE A 71 5.14 5.20 -9.42
N SER A 72 5.91 4.57 -10.33
CA SER A 72 6.88 5.29 -11.15
C SER A 72 6.24 6.32 -12.08
N ASN A 73 4.98 6.11 -12.45
CA ASN A 73 4.21 7.04 -13.26
C ASN A 73 4.09 8.41 -12.58
N TRP A 74 4.09 8.47 -11.24
CA TRP A 74 3.97 9.72 -10.48
C TRP A 74 5.30 10.29 -9.96
N LEU A 75 6.42 9.71 -10.41
CA LEU A 75 7.77 10.13 -10.01
C LEU A 75 8.64 10.61 -11.18
N LYS A 76 8.28 10.28 -12.43
CA LYS A 76 9.11 10.54 -13.63
C LYS A 76 9.09 11.97 -14.13
N GLU A 77 7.94 12.64 -14.07
CA GLU A 77 7.77 13.95 -14.70
C GLU A 77 8.43 15.04 -13.86
N ASP A 78 9.32 15.88 -14.39
CA ASP A 78 9.92 17.04 -13.69
C ASP A 78 11.01 16.74 -12.64
N LEU A 79 11.25 15.48 -12.27
CA LEU A 79 12.42 15.05 -11.49
C LEU A 79 13.42 14.32 -12.39
N PRO A 80 14.74 14.60 -12.32
CA PRO A 80 15.77 13.94 -13.14
C PRO A 80 16.07 12.51 -12.66
N ILE A 81 15.03 11.70 -12.43
CA ILE A 81 15.13 10.34 -11.89
C ILE A 81 15.16 9.34 -13.04
N LYS A 82 16.25 8.57 -13.13
CA LYS A 82 16.36 7.49 -14.12
C LYS A 82 15.42 6.33 -13.77
N THR A 83 14.75 5.77 -14.78
CA THR A 83 13.86 4.62 -14.62
C THR A 83 14.48 3.38 -15.27
N HIS A 84 14.69 2.34 -14.47
CA HIS A 84 15.28 1.08 -14.92
C HIS A 84 14.25 -0.05 -14.85
N ALA A 85 14.27 -0.90 -15.88
CA ALA A 85 13.50 -2.13 -15.93
C ALA A 85 13.89 -3.09 -14.80
N THR A 86 15.20 -3.22 -14.54
CA THR A 86 15.77 -4.06 -13.48
C THR A 86 16.79 -3.23 -12.67
N LEU A 87 17.86 -3.82 -12.13
CA LEU A 87 18.88 -3.10 -11.38
C LEU A 87 19.73 -2.17 -12.28
N ASP A 88 20.13 -2.68 -13.45
CA ASP A 88 21.15 -2.03 -14.31
C ASP A 88 20.67 -1.81 -15.76
N ASN A 89 19.44 -2.21 -16.10
CA ASN A 89 18.90 -2.08 -17.46
C ASN A 89 17.86 -0.96 -17.52
N ASP A 90 18.00 -0.05 -18.47
CA ASP A 90 17.00 0.99 -18.73
C ASP A 90 15.65 0.38 -19.15
N LEU A 91 14.57 1.11 -18.85
CA LEU A 91 13.23 0.73 -19.32
C LEU A 91 13.14 0.91 -20.85
N PRO A 92 12.77 -0.11 -21.63
CA PRO A 92 12.65 0.04 -23.08
C PRO A 92 11.63 1.13 -23.46
N ALA A 93 11.92 1.89 -24.51
CA ALA A 93 10.95 2.83 -25.08
C ALA A 93 9.65 2.10 -25.47
N GLY A 94 8.50 2.71 -25.18
CA GLY A 94 7.18 2.12 -25.48
C GLY A 94 6.81 0.87 -24.67
N TRP A 95 7.53 0.53 -23.58
CA TRP A 95 7.26 -0.71 -22.81
C TRP A 95 5.82 -0.81 -22.27
N LEU A 96 5.20 0.33 -21.94
CA LEU A 96 3.82 0.41 -21.43
C LEU A 96 2.75 0.31 -22.53
N GLU A 97 3.11 0.27 -23.80
CA GLU A 97 2.14 0.14 -24.91
C GLU A 97 1.50 -1.26 -25.00
N LYS A 98 1.79 -2.14 -24.04
CA LYS A 98 1.09 -3.41 -23.88
C LYS A 98 -0.31 -3.15 -23.34
N ASN A 99 -1.30 -3.21 -24.24
CA ASN A 99 -2.71 -3.17 -23.88
C ASN A 99 -3.09 -4.41 -23.07
N TYR A 100 -3.09 -4.32 -21.73
CA TYR A 100 -3.86 -5.25 -20.93
C TYR A 100 -5.33 -5.08 -21.31
N GLN A 101 -5.96 -6.17 -21.74
CA GLN A 101 -7.39 -6.23 -21.99
C GLN A 101 -8.05 -6.86 -20.78
N SER A 102 -8.92 -6.10 -20.11
CA SER A 102 -9.69 -6.63 -18.99
C SER A 102 -10.51 -7.83 -19.44
N THR A 103 -10.29 -8.97 -18.79
CA THR A 103 -11.11 -10.19 -18.93
C THR A 103 -11.89 -10.48 -17.65
N SER A 104 -12.08 -9.45 -16.84
CA SER A 104 -12.61 -9.52 -15.49
C SER A 104 -14.03 -10.09 -15.44
N LYS A 105 -14.27 -10.97 -14.47
CA LYS A 105 -15.58 -11.55 -14.16
C LYS A 105 -15.98 -11.14 -12.74
N ALA A 106 -17.28 -11.02 -12.51
CA ALA A 106 -17.83 -10.70 -11.20
C ALA A 106 -17.47 -11.74 -10.11
N SER A 107 -17.18 -12.98 -10.50
CA SER A 107 -16.75 -14.06 -9.59
C SER A 107 -15.26 -14.03 -9.24
N ASP A 108 -14.48 -13.17 -9.90
CA ASP A 108 -13.03 -13.15 -9.69
C ASP A 108 -12.70 -12.67 -8.28
N ARG A 109 -11.54 -13.13 -7.79
CA ARG A 109 -10.97 -12.73 -6.52
C ARG A 109 -9.52 -12.31 -6.73
N LEU A 110 -9.17 -11.14 -6.23
CA LEU A 110 -7.82 -10.61 -6.25
C LEU A 110 -7.03 -11.20 -5.08
N GLN A 111 -5.98 -11.96 -5.39
CA GLN A 111 -5.08 -12.47 -4.37
C GLN A 111 -4.23 -11.32 -3.81
N ALA A 112 -4.07 -11.32 -2.50
CA ALA A 112 -3.18 -10.41 -1.79
C ALA A 112 -2.27 -11.22 -0.85
N HIS A 113 -0.96 -11.02 -0.95
CA HIS A 113 -0.03 -11.70 -0.04
C HIS A 113 1.25 -10.90 0.19
N CYS A 114 1.82 -11.07 1.37
CA CYS A 114 3.17 -10.58 1.64
C CYS A 114 4.22 -11.48 0.97
N LEU A 115 5.47 -11.03 0.89
CA LEU A 115 6.53 -11.79 0.22
C LEU A 115 6.72 -13.21 0.80
N CYS A 116 6.73 -13.33 2.13
CA CYS A 116 6.94 -14.63 2.78
C CYS A 116 5.69 -15.51 2.76
N LYS A 117 4.56 -15.01 2.24
CA LYS A 117 3.23 -15.66 2.21
C LYS A 117 2.69 -16.08 3.58
N GLY A 118 3.27 -15.60 4.67
CA GLY A 118 2.74 -15.81 6.02
C GLY A 118 1.40 -15.10 6.23
N VAL A 119 1.14 -14.04 5.46
CA VAL A 119 -0.17 -13.40 5.29
C VAL A 119 -0.57 -13.56 3.83
N GLU A 120 -1.73 -14.16 3.62
CA GLU A 120 -2.36 -14.38 2.31
C GLU A 120 -3.89 -14.33 2.48
N PHE A 121 -4.57 -13.61 1.59
CA PHE A 121 -6.02 -13.46 1.57
C PHE A 121 -6.51 -13.10 0.16
N TRP A 122 -7.83 -13.08 -0.03
CA TRP A 122 -8.47 -12.79 -1.31
C TRP A 122 -9.54 -11.73 -1.16
N ILE A 123 -9.61 -10.83 -2.13
CA ILE A 123 -10.57 -9.73 -2.20
C ILE A 123 -11.56 -10.03 -3.33
N ALA A 124 -12.85 -10.11 -3.03
CA ALA A 124 -13.91 -10.21 -4.03
C ALA A 124 -14.08 -8.88 -4.79
N ARG A 125 -14.63 -8.96 -6.00
CA ARG A 125 -15.08 -7.75 -6.71
C ARG A 125 -16.10 -6.99 -5.85
N PRO A 126 -16.14 -5.65 -5.93
CA PRO A 126 -17.24 -4.88 -5.36
C PRO A 126 -18.60 -5.43 -5.84
N LEU A 127 -19.50 -5.65 -4.89
CA LEU A 127 -20.88 -6.11 -5.11
C LEU A 127 -21.86 -5.12 -4.46
N ALA A 128 -23.15 -5.25 -4.78
CA ALA A 128 -24.18 -4.49 -4.07
C ALA A 128 -24.15 -4.72 -2.54
N SER A 129 -23.73 -5.92 -2.10
CA SER A 129 -23.57 -6.28 -0.69
C SER A 129 -22.36 -5.64 -0.01
N SER A 130 -21.39 -5.10 -0.77
CA SER A 130 -20.18 -4.43 -0.24
C SER A 130 -20.48 -3.17 0.55
N ALA A 131 -21.71 -2.66 0.44
CA ALA A 131 -22.19 -1.48 1.12
C ALA A 131 -23.46 -1.75 1.94
N ASP A 132 -23.88 -3.02 2.06
CA ASP A 132 -25.15 -3.38 2.70
C ASP A 132 -25.01 -3.33 4.24
N PRO A 133 -25.63 -2.33 4.91
CA PRO A 133 -25.55 -2.20 6.36
C PRO A 133 -26.36 -3.28 7.09
N SER A 134 -27.21 -4.03 6.37
CA SER A 134 -27.99 -5.14 6.92
C SER A 134 -27.22 -6.46 6.93
N ASN A 135 -26.06 -6.52 6.26
CA ASN A 135 -25.23 -7.71 6.25
C ASN A 135 -24.67 -7.96 7.67
N PRO A 136 -24.96 -9.12 8.30
CA PRO A 136 -24.57 -9.38 9.68
C PRO A 136 -23.05 -9.52 9.88
N ARG A 137 -22.28 -9.65 8.79
CA ARG A 137 -20.81 -9.61 8.78
C ARG A 137 -20.26 -8.23 8.44
N CYS A 138 -21.14 -7.31 8.06
CA CYS A 138 -20.79 -5.92 7.82
C CYS A 138 -20.75 -5.22 9.16
N ASP A 139 -19.53 -4.97 9.64
CA ASP A 139 -19.33 -4.22 10.87
C ASP A 139 -19.49 -2.71 10.64
N LEU A 140 -19.98 -2.24 9.48
CA LEU A 140 -20.28 -0.83 9.18
C LEU A 140 -21.49 -0.34 10.00
N ARG A 141 -21.37 -0.30 11.33
CA ARG A 141 -22.40 0.23 12.23
C ARG A 141 -22.04 1.64 12.69
N TRP A 142 -22.86 2.57 12.21
CA TRP A 142 -23.41 3.78 12.84
C TRP A 142 -22.50 4.93 13.32
N GLU A 143 -22.90 6.15 12.92
CA GLU A 143 -22.48 7.49 13.38
C GLU A 143 -20.96 7.72 13.51
N ASN A 144 -20.36 8.28 12.46
CA ASN A 144 -19.09 9.00 12.60
C ASN A 144 -19.41 10.47 12.96
N PRO A 145 -19.26 10.91 14.22
CA PRO A 145 -19.60 12.29 14.61
C PRO A 145 -18.71 13.36 13.95
N GLU A 146 -17.56 12.98 13.36
CA GLU A 146 -16.66 13.91 12.66
C GLU A 146 -16.91 13.98 11.15
N ARG A 147 -17.42 12.90 10.53
CA ARG A 147 -17.71 12.84 9.07
C ARG A 147 -19.19 12.82 8.72
N GLY A 148 -20.08 12.74 9.71
CA GLY A 148 -21.52 12.58 9.52
C GLY A 148 -21.92 11.12 9.28
N ASP A 149 -23.24 10.88 9.21
CA ASP A 149 -23.79 9.58 8.82
C ASP A 149 -23.40 9.24 7.38
N TYR A 150 -22.93 8.01 7.16
CA TYR A 150 -22.71 7.47 5.82
C TYR A 150 -24.07 7.16 5.16
N ASP A 151 -24.24 7.54 3.88
CA ASP A 151 -25.41 7.14 3.07
C ASP A 151 -25.16 5.78 2.41
N PRO A 152 -25.91 4.71 2.77
CA PRO A 152 -25.81 3.41 2.09
C PRO A 152 -26.11 3.41 0.60
N LYS A 153 -26.75 4.48 0.10
CA LYS A 153 -26.99 4.70 -1.32
C LYS A 153 -25.77 5.29 -2.04
N ASP A 154 -24.82 5.87 -1.30
CA ASP A 154 -23.58 6.42 -1.85
C ASP A 154 -22.35 6.07 -0.98
N PRO A 155 -21.92 4.79 -0.98
CA PRO A 155 -20.72 4.34 -0.28
C PRO A 155 -19.46 4.94 -0.91
N TRP A 156 -18.85 5.90 -0.22
CA TRP A 156 -17.68 6.63 -0.73
C TRP A 156 -16.46 5.75 -1.02
N TRP A 157 -16.36 4.55 -0.40
CA TRP A 157 -15.31 3.57 -0.69
C TRP A 157 -15.55 2.77 -1.96
N LEU A 158 -16.73 2.85 -2.57
CA LEU A 158 -17.04 2.24 -3.87
C LEU A 158 -17.12 3.33 -4.94
N LYS A 159 -16.36 3.17 -6.01
CA LYS A 159 -16.27 4.12 -7.13
C LYS A 159 -16.63 3.45 -8.45
N ALA A 160 -16.67 4.25 -9.52
CA ALA A 160 -16.98 3.81 -10.88
C ALA A 160 -18.24 2.93 -10.92
N ASP A 161 -19.38 3.49 -10.52
CA ASP A 161 -20.66 2.78 -10.42
C ASP A 161 -20.59 1.49 -9.58
N ARG A 162 -19.82 1.57 -8.47
CA ARG A 162 -19.58 0.48 -7.52
C ARG A 162 -18.88 -0.74 -8.11
N THR A 163 -17.99 -0.52 -9.07
CA THR A 163 -17.18 -1.60 -9.67
C THR A 163 -15.74 -1.62 -9.17
N LYS A 164 -15.30 -0.57 -8.47
CA LYS A 164 -13.93 -0.41 -7.96
C LYS A 164 -13.90 0.09 -6.52
N PHE A 165 -12.84 -0.25 -5.80
CA PHE A 165 -12.57 0.27 -4.46
C PHE A 165 -11.82 1.60 -4.54
N HIS A 166 -12.26 2.59 -3.75
CA HIS A 166 -11.56 3.87 -3.59
C HIS A 166 -10.15 3.61 -3.06
N THR A 167 -9.16 4.28 -3.65
CA THR A 167 -7.75 4.08 -3.34
C THR A 167 -7.05 5.42 -3.25
N ILE A 168 -6.22 5.59 -2.22
CA ILE A 168 -5.52 6.86 -1.94
C ILE A 168 -4.02 6.67 -1.88
N VAL A 169 -3.29 7.78 -2.05
CA VAL A 169 -1.87 7.89 -1.70
C VAL A 169 -1.78 8.74 -0.43
N CYS A 170 -1.38 8.13 0.69
CA CYS A 170 -1.23 8.79 1.98
C CYS A 170 0.24 9.17 2.24
N ALA A 171 0.46 10.39 2.73
CA ALA A 171 1.78 10.90 3.11
C ALA A 171 1.88 11.29 4.60
N CYS A 172 0.94 10.85 5.46
CA CYS A 172 0.97 11.19 6.88
C CYS A 172 2.17 10.58 7.61
N ASP A 173 2.60 11.22 8.70
CA ASP A 173 3.77 10.78 9.48
C ASP A 173 3.56 9.37 10.06
N SER A 174 2.32 9.04 10.47
CA SER A 174 2.01 7.74 11.06
C SER A 174 2.12 6.60 10.03
N CYS A 175 1.59 6.79 8.82
CA CYS A 175 1.69 5.80 7.74
C CYS A 175 3.12 5.68 7.24
N ARG A 176 3.81 6.81 7.07
CA ARG A 176 5.23 6.84 6.68
C ARG A 176 6.10 6.03 7.64
N LEU A 177 5.96 6.24 8.95
CA LEU A 177 6.76 5.54 9.94
C LEU A 177 6.41 4.05 10.04
N ALA A 178 5.13 3.68 9.91
CA ALA A 178 4.69 2.29 9.98
C ALA A 178 5.10 1.47 8.74
N ALA A 179 4.94 2.03 7.54
CA ALA A 179 5.29 1.39 6.28
C ALA A 179 6.76 1.55 5.88
N SER A 180 7.43 2.53 6.49
CA SER A 180 8.79 2.93 6.18
C SER A 180 8.98 3.38 4.72
N CYS A 181 7.91 3.90 4.13
CA CYS A 181 7.86 4.48 2.79
C CYS A 181 7.34 5.92 2.88
N ASP A 182 7.81 6.81 2.00
CA ASP A 182 7.34 8.20 1.99
C ASP A 182 5.86 8.33 1.60
N PHE A 183 5.34 7.35 0.87
CA PHE A 183 3.95 7.24 0.47
C PHE A 183 3.43 5.84 0.75
N VAL A 184 2.21 5.75 1.27
CA VAL A 184 1.52 4.48 1.49
C VAL A 184 0.21 4.49 0.73
N GLN A 185 -0.02 3.47 -0.08
CA GLN A 185 -1.22 3.35 -0.89
C GLN A 185 -2.22 2.42 -0.20
N TRP A 186 -3.41 2.95 0.08
CA TRP A 186 -4.47 2.24 0.78
C TRP A 186 -5.70 2.11 -0.12
N ALA A 187 -6.20 0.88 -0.26
CA ALA A 187 -7.51 0.61 -0.85
C ALA A 187 -8.53 0.37 0.27
N TYR A 188 -9.69 1.02 0.21
CA TYR A 188 -10.74 0.87 1.21
C TYR A 188 -11.62 -0.34 0.89
N VAL A 189 -11.49 -1.41 1.66
CA VAL A 189 -12.13 -2.71 1.38
C VAL A 189 -12.96 -3.17 2.59
N PRO A 190 -14.25 -3.44 2.41
CA PRO A 190 -15.09 -4.04 3.46
C PRO A 190 -14.58 -5.42 3.87
N THR A 191 -14.62 -5.75 5.16
CA THR A 191 -14.25 -7.08 5.67
C THR A 191 -15.10 -8.21 5.04
N THR A 192 -16.33 -7.89 4.62
CA THR A 192 -17.24 -8.82 3.93
C THR A 192 -16.75 -9.25 2.56
N ASP A 193 -15.90 -8.45 1.93
CA ASP A 193 -15.35 -8.71 0.60
C ASP A 193 -14.00 -9.44 0.70
N ILE A 194 -13.49 -9.67 1.92
CA ILE A 194 -12.24 -10.37 2.17
C ILE A 194 -12.51 -11.82 2.59
N SER A 195 -11.75 -12.75 2.03
CA SER A 195 -11.77 -14.16 2.40
C SER A 195 -10.36 -14.70 2.66
N LEU A 196 -10.26 -15.71 3.51
CA LEU A 196 -9.01 -16.42 3.82
C LEU A 196 -8.83 -17.68 2.96
N SER A 197 -9.70 -17.87 1.97
CA SER A 197 -9.60 -18.92 0.96
C SER A 197 -9.88 -18.35 -0.43
N ALA A 198 -9.24 -18.96 -1.44
CA ALA A 198 -9.36 -18.56 -2.84
C ALA A 198 -10.78 -18.70 -3.40
N ASP A 199 -11.60 -19.61 -2.86
CA ASP A 199 -12.99 -19.82 -3.26
C ASP A 199 -13.99 -18.93 -2.51
N GLY A 200 -13.54 -18.18 -1.48
CA GLY A 200 -14.41 -17.35 -0.66
C GLY A 200 -15.13 -18.08 0.48
N SER A 201 -14.89 -19.38 0.67
CA SER A 201 -15.59 -20.18 1.68
C SER A 201 -15.19 -19.84 3.13
N VAL A 202 -13.94 -19.40 3.35
CA VAL A 202 -13.44 -19.00 4.67
C VAL A 202 -13.56 -17.49 4.81
N PRO A 203 -14.45 -16.97 5.68
CA PRO A 203 -14.62 -15.53 5.87
C PRO A 203 -13.39 -14.91 6.53
N PHE A 204 -13.23 -13.59 6.34
CA PHE A 204 -12.21 -12.83 7.03
C PHE A 204 -12.31 -12.93 8.56
N SER A 205 -11.15 -12.96 9.20
CA SER A 205 -10.99 -12.66 10.62
C SER A 205 -9.63 -11.99 10.82
N HIS A 206 -9.45 -11.27 11.92
CA HIS A 206 -8.16 -10.67 12.26
C HIS A 206 -7.12 -11.67 12.80
N THR A 207 -7.42 -12.98 12.75
CA THR A 207 -6.58 -14.05 13.27
C THR A 207 -6.32 -15.08 12.16
N PHE A 208 -5.26 -14.86 11.39
CA PHE A 208 -4.83 -15.80 10.35
C PHE A 208 -3.33 -15.68 10.07
N GLY A 209 -2.76 -16.78 9.60
CA GLY A 209 -1.35 -16.82 9.19
C GLY A 209 -0.42 -16.26 10.26
N THR A 210 0.42 -15.32 9.87
CA THR A 210 1.40 -14.64 10.75
C THR A 210 0.99 -13.20 11.05
N LEU A 211 -0.27 -12.83 10.81
CA LEU A 211 -0.76 -11.47 11.02
C LEU A 211 -0.63 -11.07 12.50
N LYS A 212 0.00 -9.92 12.75
CA LYS A 212 0.11 -9.28 14.07
C LYS A 212 -0.60 -7.93 14.03
N GLY A 213 -1.34 -7.61 15.09
CA GLY A 213 -1.97 -6.31 15.29
C GLY A 213 -1.22 -5.46 16.33
N TYR A 214 -1.03 -4.19 16.04
CA TYR A 214 -0.42 -3.19 16.91
C TYR A 214 -1.36 -2.00 17.08
N GLY A 215 -1.78 -1.74 18.33
CA GLY A 215 -2.58 -0.56 18.68
C GLY A 215 -1.72 0.70 18.60
N SER A 216 -1.76 1.41 17.48
CA SER A 216 -0.86 2.53 17.21
C SER A 216 -1.23 3.81 17.97
N CYS A 217 -2.52 4.02 18.23
CA CYS A 217 -3.04 5.00 19.16
C CYS A 217 -4.39 4.51 19.70
N LYS A 218 -5.06 5.31 20.54
CA LYS A 218 -6.43 5.01 20.93
C LYS A 218 -7.25 4.86 19.65
N ARG A 219 -8.02 3.77 19.56
CA ARG A 219 -8.98 3.52 18.46
C ARG A 219 -8.40 3.09 17.12
N VAL A 220 -7.08 2.95 16.98
CA VAL A 220 -6.44 2.57 15.71
C VAL A 220 -5.58 1.33 15.89
N VAL A 221 -5.79 0.33 15.04
CA VAL A 221 -4.95 -0.87 14.96
C VAL A 221 -4.30 -0.95 13.57
N ARG A 222 -2.99 -1.19 13.56
CA ARG A 222 -2.23 -1.48 12.34
C ARG A 222 -1.87 -2.95 12.33
N TYR A 223 -2.04 -3.60 11.20
CA TYR A 223 -1.72 -5.01 11.02
C TYR A 223 -0.53 -5.19 10.08
N PHE A 224 0.37 -6.08 10.46
CA PHE A 224 1.56 -6.42 9.70
C PHE A 224 1.83 -7.92 9.74
N CYS A 225 2.59 -8.42 8.78
CA CYS A 225 3.10 -9.79 8.81
C CYS A 225 4.20 -9.91 9.87
N GLY A 226 3.97 -10.73 10.88
CA GLY A 226 4.92 -10.94 11.98
C GLY A 226 6.25 -11.57 11.55
N ASP A 227 6.34 -12.16 10.36
CA ASP A 227 7.55 -12.82 9.86
C ASP A 227 8.38 -11.98 8.89
N CYS A 228 7.75 -11.09 8.11
CA CYS A 228 8.46 -10.25 7.16
C CYS A 228 8.29 -8.74 7.33
N GLY A 229 7.46 -8.30 8.28
CA GLY A 229 7.21 -6.88 8.53
C GLY A 229 6.32 -6.19 7.50
N ALA A 230 5.79 -6.91 6.50
CA ALA A 230 4.92 -6.32 5.48
C ALA A 230 3.69 -5.69 6.14
N ASN A 231 3.39 -4.44 5.80
CA ASN A 231 2.16 -3.77 6.23
C ASN A 231 0.96 -4.38 5.50
N VAL A 232 -0.13 -4.61 6.22
CA VAL A 232 -1.29 -5.35 5.70
C VAL A 232 -2.56 -4.51 5.76
N PHE A 233 -2.96 -4.12 6.96
CA PHE A 233 -4.20 -3.37 7.18
C PHE A 233 -3.98 -2.18 8.10
N TRP A 234 -4.78 -1.16 7.92
CA TRP A 234 -5.09 -0.18 8.95
C TRP A 234 -6.59 -0.24 9.24
N THR A 235 -6.96 -0.11 10.51
CA THR A 235 -8.35 0.02 10.94
C THR A 235 -8.47 1.08 12.03
N GLY A 236 -9.59 1.79 12.00
CA GLY A 236 -10.01 2.76 13.00
C GLY A 236 -11.40 2.40 13.50
N ASP A 237 -11.67 2.65 14.77
CA ASP A 237 -13.00 2.41 15.35
C ASP A 237 -14.09 3.35 14.79
N ASP A 238 -13.69 4.38 14.04
CA ASP A 238 -14.55 5.32 13.33
C ASP A 238 -15.15 4.70 12.05
N ARG A 239 -14.58 3.58 11.58
CA ARG A 239 -14.99 2.86 10.36
C ARG A 239 -14.95 1.35 10.59
N PRO A 240 -15.74 0.82 11.56
CA PRO A 240 -15.73 -0.60 11.86
C PRO A 240 -16.13 -1.39 10.61
N GLY A 241 -15.41 -2.49 10.31
CA GLY A 241 -15.68 -3.32 9.13
C GLY A 241 -15.16 -2.80 7.79
N LEU A 242 -14.56 -1.62 7.74
CA LEU A 242 -13.83 -1.13 6.57
C LEU A 242 -12.33 -1.17 6.87
N LEU A 243 -11.58 -1.92 6.07
CA LEU A 243 -10.13 -1.99 6.19
C LEU A 243 -9.48 -1.11 5.13
N ASP A 244 -8.44 -0.41 5.54
CA ASP A 244 -7.50 0.18 4.62
C ASP A 244 -6.48 -0.92 4.30
N VAL A 245 -6.52 -1.48 3.09
CA VAL A 245 -5.67 -2.60 2.63
C VAL A 245 -4.46 -2.06 1.88
N ALA A 246 -3.26 -2.52 2.26
CA ALA A 246 -2.02 -2.07 1.63
C ALA A 246 -1.94 -2.57 0.18
N VAL A 247 -1.96 -1.63 -0.78
CA VAL A 247 -1.99 -1.96 -2.23
C VAL A 247 -0.75 -2.75 -2.68
N GLY A 248 0.39 -2.54 -2.02
CA GLY A 248 1.62 -3.28 -2.30
C GLY A 248 1.55 -4.80 -2.07
N LEU A 249 0.45 -5.32 -1.50
CA LEU A 249 0.18 -6.76 -1.37
C LEU A 249 -0.59 -7.35 -2.54
N LEU A 250 -1.19 -6.53 -3.41
CA LEU A 250 -2.13 -6.98 -4.43
C LEU A 250 -1.41 -7.60 -5.63
N HIS A 251 -1.84 -8.80 -6.02
CA HIS A 251 -1.32 -9.53 -7.18
C HIS A 251 -2.28 -9.44 -8.36
N ALA A 252 -2.47 -8.22 -8.86
CA ALA A 252 -3.38 -7.96 -9.97
C ALA A 252 -2.67 -8.28 -11.32
N PRO A 253 -3.31 -9.02 -12.24
CA PRO A 253 -2.69 -9.45 -13.49
C PRO A 253 -2.38 -8.28 -14.45
N GLU A 254 -3.07 -7.15 -14.31
CA GLU A 254 -2.86 -5.93 -15.09
C GLU A 254 -1.66 -5.10 -14.61
N GLY A 255 -1.21 -5.31 -13.37
CA GLY A 255 -0.08 -4.60 -12.79
C GLY A 255 -0.33 -4.03 -11.39
N SER A 256 0.69 -3.37 -10.87
CA SER A 256 0.75 -2.95 -9.46
C SER A 256 -0.21 -1.82 -9.08
N LEU A 257 -0.74 -1.06 -10.04
CA LEU A 257 -1.80 -0.09 -9.80
C LEU A 257 -3.17 -0.75 -9.68
N ALA A 258 -3.32 -2.01 -10.09
CA ALA A 258 -4.55 -2.80 -10.01
C ALA A 258 -5.80 -2.03 -10.52
N GLN A 259 -5.65 -1.31 -11.65
CA GLN A 259 -6.64 -0.35 -12.14
C GLN A 259 -8.00 -0.97 -12.52
N ASP A 260 -8.06 -2.29 -12.71
CA ASP A 260 -9.34 -2.97 -12.90
C ASP A 260 -10.11 -3.10 -11.58
N TRP A 261 -9.44 -3.06 -10.44
CA TRP A 261 -10.01 -3.23 -9.10
C TRP A 261 -10.14 -1.92 -8.33
N LEU A 262 -9.24 -0.98 -8.61
CA LEU A 262 -9.00 0.21 -7.81
C LEU A 262 -9.30 1.47 -8.61
N GLU A 263 -9.95 2.43 -7.94
CA GLU A 263 -10.10 3.79 -8.43
C GLU A 263 -9.24 4.73 -7.60
N TRP A 264 -8.22 5.31 -8.24
CA TRP A 264 -7.23 6.14 -7.56
C TRP A 264 -7.73 7.58 -7.40
N GLN A 265 -7.65 8.09 -6.18
CA GLN A 265 -7.78 9.50 -5.90
C GLN A 265 -6.61 10.25 -6.56
N THR A 266 -6.94 11.18 -7.45
CA THR A 266 -5.96 11.90 -8.28
C THR A 266 -5.96 13.40 -8.03
N ASP A 267 -6.92 13.93 -7.28
CA ASP A 267 -7.03 15.35 -6.97
C ASP A 267 -6.02 15.81 -5.89
N SER A 268 -5.63 14.90 -4.99
CA SER A 268 -4.73 15.22 -3.88
C SER A 268 -3.99 14.01 -3.29
N VAL A 269 -2.88 14.28 -2.61
CA VAL A 269 -2.22 13.35 -1.70
C VAL A 269 -2.82 13.51 -0.29
N ASP A 270 -3.26 12.41 0.31
CA ASP A 270 -3.91 12.40 1.62
C ASP A 270 -2.92 12.79 2.74
N PHE A 271 -3.35 13.71 3.61
CA PHE A 271 -2.57 14.25 4.73
C PHE A 271 -1.19 14.79 4.32
N LYS A 272 -1.10 15.45 3.16
CA LYS A 272 0.16 15.97 2.62
C LYS A 272 0.86 16.98 3.54
N GLU A 273 0.11 17.68 4.40
CA GLU A 273 0.61 18.69 5.31
C GLU A 273 1.69 18.12 6.26
N ASP A 274 1.56 16.84 6.61
CA ASP A 274 2.58 16.12 7.37
C ASP A 274 3.84 15.87 6.54
N GLY A 275 3.66 15.40 5.31
CA GLY A 275 4.76 15.09 4.40
C GLY A 275 5.55 16.32 3.95
N ILE A 276 4.87 17.45 3.70
CA ILE A 276 5.49 18.68 3.14
C ILE A 276 6.58 19.23 4.06
N ARG A 277 6.40 19.14 5.38
CA ARG A 277 7.38 19.62 6.38
C ARG A 277 8.76 18.97 6.21
N ARG A 278 8.79 17.73 5.70
CA ARG A 278 10.01 16.91 5.57
C ARG A 278 10.52 16.78 4.14
N ALA A 279 9.60 16.65 3.20
CA ALA A 279 9.87 16.22 1.82
C ALA A 279 9.05 17.05 0.82
N GLY A 280 8.92 18.36 1.05
CA GLY A 280 8.04 19.26 0.30
C GLY A 280 8.18 19.16 -1.21
N THR A 281 9.41 19.08 -1.74
CA THR A 281 9.63 18.93 -3.20
C THR A 281 9.01 17.63 -3.71
N LEU A 282 9.26 16.51 -3.03
CA LEU A 282 8.76 15.19 -3.42
C LEU A 282 7.23 15.07 -3.28
N ILE A 283 6.64 15.60 -2.21
CA ILE A 283 5.19 15.52 -1.97
C ILE A 283 4.41 16.32 -3.01
N ASN A 284 4.80 17.59 -3.23
CA ASN A 284 4.12 18.45 -4.20
C ASN A 284 4.26 17.93 -5.63
N HIS A 285 5.40 17.32 -5.93
CA HIS A 285 5.64 16.66 -7.20
C HIS A 285 4.66 15.51 -7.44
N VAL A 286 4.58 14.57 -6.49
CA VAL A 286 3.71 13.40 -6.61
C VAL A 286 2.24 13.82 -6.72
N GLU A 287 1.81 14.81 -5.94
CA GLU A 287 0.47 15.38 -6.07
C GLU A 287 0.23 15.97 -7.46
N GLY A 288 1.16 16.78 -7.98
CA GLY A 288 1.06 17.35 -9.33
C GLY A 288 0.97 16.29 -10.43
N ALA A 289 1.78 15.23 -10.33
CA ALA A 289 1.76 14.12 -11.27
C ALA A 289 0.47 13.29 -11.18
N LEU A 290 -0.06 13.06 -9.97
CA LEU A 290 -1.38 12.44 -9.77
C LEU A 290 -2.51 13.26 -10.42
N GLN A 291 -2.48 14.59 -10.26
CA GLN A 291 -3.49 15.48 -10.85
C GLN A 291 -3.43 15.50 -12.38
N LYS A 292 -2.24 15.50 -12.98
CA LYS A 292 -2.06 15.35 -14.44
C LYS A 292 -2.61 14.01 -14.92
N TRP A 293 -2.28 12.92 -14.22
CA TRP A 293 -2.79 11.59 -14.50
C TRP A 293 -4.34 11.56 -14.51
N GLY A 294 -4.97 12.16 -13.50
CA GLY A 294 -6.44 12.24 -13.39
C GLY A 294 -7.12 13.02 -14.53
N ARG A 295 -6.42 13.98 -15.15
CA ARG A 295 -6.92 14.72 -16.32
C ARG A 295 -6.76 13.98 -17.64
N GLY A 296 -6.07 12.83 -17.65
CA GLY A 296 -5.73 12.10 -18.87
C GLY A 296 -4.50 12.67 -19.59
N ASP A 297 -3.79 13.61 -18.97
CA ASP A 297 -2.47 14.08 -19.41
C ASP A 297 -1.45 12.98 -19.08
N LYS A 298 -1.48 11.86 -19.82
CA LYS A 298 -0.52 10.76 -19.61
C LYS A 298 0.86 11.18 -20.14
N ALA A 299 1.89 11.00 -19.31
CA ALA A 299 3.31 11.08 -19.70
C ALA A 299 3.68 10.05 -20.78
#